data_AF-A0A8C6SS67-F1
#
_entry.id   AF-A0A8C6SS67-F1
#
_cell.length_a   1.000
_cell.length_b   1.000
_cell.length_c   1.000
_cell.angle_alpha   90.00
_cell.angle_beta   90.00
_cell.angle_gamma   90.00
#
_symmetry.space_group_name_H-M   'P 1'
#
loop_
_entity.id
_entity.type
_entity.pdbx_description
1 polymer ?
#
loop_
_entity_poly.entity_id
_entity_poly.type
_entity_poly.pdbx_seq_one_letter_code
_entity_poly.pdbx_strand_id
1 'polypeptide(L)'
;TMKVRLFILGPLVSYLCAITQTCRGTQAEPKMNSGSPKPKRGWVWNQFYVLEEHIGPEPQFVGKLHSNSDKEGAGSLFTINEDTGDIHAPQSLDRETKAQYVLHARAVDRLTNRSIESQSEFIIQVQDVNDNPPTFPDGPFSASVPEMSDVGTSVCRVTASDADDPTYGNSAKIVYSLLEGQPHFSVDPKTGELNPSRWWGGHYSVLVQAKDMAGSVGGLSGSTTVNITLSDVNDNPPSSPRVKSYQLYVTEQTPVGKAVGRILAMDEDEGSNAEMSYRITNSEAAALFEISTDPSHREGIISLRQPLNHEKRKVHTVNIEVVNSHVDARFSHLGAFRDTTSLQVIVGDVDESPVFTMDFYILDVYENSPPFTHSIIRLSRTTAALHRYFIEKEEGRPMFFTIGVNSGVIRTSQALDREETTWHNITVMAAEVDNPRMMSHVQVTIQVLDINDNIPSVAGGNSAIIACDNTKIGQVIQTIRAADRDNFANGKFSFRIPPEQQVNPNFTIRDNGAIAVFLSCLTLCFDEFTISWGRTPTPPAKNIDLDLTFSINPGYGPDYIFGNTSPTLLVTVYFSSIVD
;
A
#
# COMPACT_ATOMS: atom_id res chain seq x y z
N THR A 1 -14.56 30.58 -104.13
CA THR A 1 -15.18 29.46 -103.38
C THR A 1 -14.35 29.24 -102.13
N MET A 2 -14.98 29.29 -100.95
CA MET A 2 -14.29 29.36 -99.63
C MET A 2 -14.14 27.96 -99.00
N LYS A 3 -13.23 27.84 -98.01
CA LYS A 3 -12.78 26.68 -97.19
C LYS A 3 -12.69 27.10 -95.69
N VAL A 4 -12.99 26.26 -94.68
CA VAL A 4 -12.86 26.41 -93.21
C VAL A 4 -12.22 25.18 -92.53
N ARG A 5 -11.25 25.38 -91.64
CA ARG A 5 -10.55 24.31 -90.88
C ARG A 5 -10.59 24.52 -89.37
N LEU A 6 -10.61 23.42 -88.62
CA LEU A 6 -10.56 23.36 -87.16
C LEU A 6 -9.13 23.08 -86.65
N PHE A 7 -8.77 23.50 -85.43
CA PHE A 7 -7.54 23.08 -84.72
C PHE A 7 -7.79 22.94 -83.21
N ILE A 8 -7.23 21.89 -82.57
CA ILE A 8 -7.13 21.75 -81.10
C ILE A 8 -5.67 22.02 -80.69
N LEU A 9 -5.45 22.90 -79.72
CA LEU A 9 -4.14 23.05 -79.05
C LEU A 9 -4.17 22.32 -77.70
N GLY A 10 -3.10 21.60 -77.37
CA GLY A 10 -2.88 21.06 -76.02
C GLY A 10 -2.64 22.18 -75.00
N PRO A 11 -2.88 21.95 -73.70
CA PRO A 11 -2.96 23.03 -72.72
C PRO A 11 -1.60 23.68 -72.47
N LEU A 12 -1.52 24.99 -72.72
CA LEU A 12 -0.52 25.89 -72.10
C LEU A 12 -1.23 26.64 -70.97
N VAL A 13 -0.84 26.32 -69.74
CA VAL A 13 -1.30 26.95 -68.51
C VAL A 13 -0.83 28.40 -68.48
N SER A 14 -1.76 29.37 -68.38
CA SER A 14 -1.42 30.70 -67.85
C SER A 14 -2.64 31.46 -67.31
N TYR A 15 -2.56 31.80 -66.03
CA TYR A 15 -3.39 32.76 -65.29
C TYR A 15 -3.30 34.16 -65.91
N LEU A 16 -4.40 34.94 -65.91
CA LEU A 16 -4.47 36.29 -65.29
C LEU A 16 -5.76 37.09 -65.60
N CYS A 17 -6.36 37.56 -64.51
CA CYS A 17 -6.85 38.91 -64.21
C CYS A 17 -7.91 39.57 -65.10
N ALA A 18 -9.10 39.72 -64.52
CA ALA A 18 -10.15 40.62 -64.95
C ALA A 18 -9.88 42.07 -64.48
N ILE A 19 -10.01 43.03 -65.40
CA ILE A 19 -10.36 44.42 -65.05
C ILE A 19 -11.48 44.86 -65.99
N THR A 20 -12.64 45.12 -65.40
CA THR A 20 -13.81 45.75 -66.02
C THR A 20 -13.65 47.26 -66.00
N GLN A 21 -13.99 47.95 -67.10
CA GLN A 21 -14.45 49.33 -67.06
C GLN A 21 -15.41 49.64 -68.21
N THR A 22 -16.66 49.85 -67.82
CA THR A 22 -17.76 50.44 -68.58
C THR A 22 -17.58 51.95 -68.74
N CYS A 23 -17.96 52.50 -69.90
CA CYS A 23 -18.51 53.86 -69.97
C CYS A 23 -19.41 54.05 -71.21
N ARG A 24 -20.66 54.45 -70.94
CA ARG A 24 -21.66 54.96 -71.91
C ARG A 24 -21.32 56.41 -72.29
N GLY A 25 -21.64 56.81 -73.52
CA GLY A 25 -21.66 58.21 -73.95
C GLY A 25 -22.37 58.38 -75.29
N THR A 26 -23.55 58.99 -75.24
CA THR A 26 -24.49 59.28 -76.33
C THR A 26 -24.14 60.53 -77.14
N GLN A 27 -24.34 60.52 -78.47
CA GLN A 27 -25.22 61.41 -79.26
C GLN A 27 -24.73 61.71 -80.70
N ALA A 28 -25.74 61.82 -81.57
CA ALA A 28 -25.86 62.60 -82.82
C ALA A 28 -25.32 62.01 -84.14
N GLU A 29 -26.28 61.57 -84.98
CA GLU A 29 -26.14 61.47 -86.44
C GLU A 29 -26.23 62.85 -87.11
N PRO A 30 -25.56 63.03 -88.26
CA PRO A 30 -26.28 63.53 -89.43
C PRO A 30 -26.02 62.70 -90.70
N LYS A 31 -27.08 62.51 -91.50
CA LYS A 31 -27.06 61.85 -92.81
C LYS A 31 -26.53 62.77 -93.91
N MET A 32 -25.57 62.31 -94.71
CA MET A 32 -25.55 62.50 -96.17
C MET A 32 -24.63 61.50 -96.88
N ASN A 33 -24.89 61.32 -98.17
CA ASN A 33 -24.70 60.13 -99.01
C ASN A 33 -23.26 59.67 -99.33
N SER A 34 -23.20 58.39 -99.70
CA SER A 34 -22.39 57.74 -100.75
C SER A 34 -21.23 56.84 -100.32
N GLY A 35 -21.37 55.54 -100.63
CA GLY A 35 -20.28 54.64 -101.02
C GLY A 35 -19.26 54.22 -99.95
N SER A 36 -19.64 53.37 -98.99
CA SER A 36 -18.67 52.54 -98.26
C SER A 36 -19.32 51.21 -97.81
N PRO A 37 -18.60 50.08 -97.83
CA PRO A 37 -19.18 48.76 -97.61
C PRO A 37 -19.77 48.66 -96.20
N LYS A 38 -20.97 48.06 -96.11
CA LYS A 38 -21.64 47.76 -94.84
C LYS A 38 -20.63 47.09 -93.89
N PRO A 39 -20.53 47.50 -92.61
CA PRO A 39 -19.72 46.77 -91.65
C PRO A 39 -20.28 45.33 -91.57
N LYS A 40 -19.42 44.34 -91.83
CA LYS A 40 -19.74 42.92 -91.64
C LYS A 40 -20.26 42.75 -90.22
N ARG A 41 -21.50 42.30 -90.06
CA ARG A 41 -22.04 41.91 -88.75
C ARG A 41 -21.20 40.73 -88.24
N GLY A 42 -20.30 40.99 -87.30
CA GLY A 42 -19.60 39.95 -86.56
C GLY A 42 -20.58 39.28 -85.59
N TRP A 43 -21.30 38.26 -86.05
CA TRP A 43 -21.98 37.32 -85.16
C TRP A 43 -20.93 36.30 -84.73
N VAL A 44 -20.27 36.58 -83.60
CA VAL A 44 -19.33 35.65 -83.00
C VAL A 44 -20.13 34.74 -82.08
N TRP A 45 -20.63 33.63 -82.60
CA TRP A 45 -21.09 32.52 -81.77
C TRP A 45 -19.84 31.88 -81.16
N ASN A 46 -19.39 32.41 -80.02
CA ASN A 46 -18.16 31.97 -79.35
C ASN A 46 -18.36 30.72 -78.50
N GLN A 47 -19.59 30.20 -78.41
CA GLN A 47 -19.91 29.12 -77.50
C GLN A 47 -21.04 28.23 -78.03
N PHE A 48 -20.79 26.92 -78.06
CA PHE A 48 -21.74 25.86 -78.36
C PHE A 48 -21.90 24.96 -77.14
N TYR A 49 -23.04 24.29 -77.02
CA TYR A 49 -23.36 23.38 -75.93
C TYR A 49 -23.75 22.01 -76.50
N VAL A 50 -23.21 20.95 -75.93
CA VAL A 50 -23.46 19.56 -76.34
C VAL A 50 -23.71 18.75 -75.09
N LEU A 51 -24.84 18.03 -75.02
CA LEU A 51 -25.09 17.09 -73.92
C LEU A 51 -24.12 15.91 -74.03
N GLU A 52 -23.53 15.52 -72.91
CA GLU A 52 -22.80 14.27 -72.81
C GLU A 52 -23.70 13.04 -72.94
N GLU A 53 -23.08 11.88 -73.16
CA GLU A 53 -23.77 10.56 -73.21
C GLU A 53 -25.07 10.55 -74.04
N HIS A 54 -25.06 11.28 -75.16
CA HIS A 54 -26.26 11.54 -75.95
C HIS A 54 -26.89 10.26 -76.53
N ILE A 55 -28.12 9.97 -76.11
CA ILE A 55 -28.92 8.85 -76.58
C ILE A 55 -29.61 9.21 -77.91
N GLY A 56 -28.92 9.03 -79.03
CA GLY A 56 -29.47 9.25 -80.37
C GLY A 56 -28.54 8.83 -81.51
N PRO A 57 -28.95 8.97 -82.79
CA PRO A 57 -28.12 8.54 -83.92
C PRO A 57 -26.85 9.37 -84.02
N GLU A 58 -25.70 8.71 -83.99
CA GLU A 58 -24.41 9.34 -84.28
C GLU A 58 -24.26 9.65 -85.79
N PRO A 59 -23.62 10.77 -86.17
CA PRO A 59 -22.88 11.70 -85.31
C PRO A 59 -23.72 12.91 -84.82
N GLN A 60 -23.57 13.27 -83.54
CA GLN A 60 -24.37 14.31 -82.87
C GLN A 60 -24.05 15.70 -83.43
N PHE A 61 -25.08 16.44 -83.87
CA PHE A 61 -24.91 17.82 -84.36
C PHE A 61 -24.67 18.78 -83.19
N VAL A 62 -23.55 19.50 -83.22
CA VAL A 62 -23.10 20.43 -82.16
C VAL A 62 -23.52 21.86 -82.46
N GLY A 63 -23.49 22.24 -83.74
CA GLY A 63 -23.76 23.61 -84.15
C GLY A 63 -23.29 23.88 -85.58
N LYS A 64 -23.54 25.09 -86.06
CA LYS A 64 -23.18 25.49 -87.43
C LYS A 64 -22.35 26.76 -87.40
N LEU A 65 -21.12 26.66 -87.89
CA LEU A 65 -20.30 27.82 -88.18
C LEU A 65 -20.72 28.40 -89.53
N HIS A 66 -20.96 29.71 -89.56
CA HIS A 66 -21.29 30.41 -90.80
C HIS A 66 -20.01 30.78 -91.56
N SER A 67 -19.24 29.77 -92.01
CA SER A 67 -18.14 29.82 -93.00
C SER A 67 -17.60 28.38 -93.21
N ASN A 68 -17.23 27.97 -94.43
CA ASN A 68 -17.24 26.56 -94.88
C ASN A 68 -15.90 25.99 -95.46
N SER A 69 -15.38 24.79 -95.08
CA SER A 69 -14.48 23.78 -95.81
C SER A 69 -12.99 23.33 -95.46
N ASP A 70 -12.80 22.06 -95.06
CA ASP A 70 -11.65 21.36 -94.42
C ASP A 70 -10.28 21.19 -95.15
N LYS A 71 -9.27 20.89 -94.31
CA LYS A 71 -8.58 19.57 -94.13
C LYS A 71 -7.68 19.58 -92.88
N GLU A 72 -7.96 18.61 -92.01
CA GLU A 72 -7.26 18.17 -90.78
C GLU A 72 -7.20 19.15 -89.60
N GLY A 73 -7.90 18.83 -88.50
CA GLY A 73 -7.59 19.39 -87.19
C GLY A 73 -8.69 19.35 -86.13
N ALA A 74 -8.91 18.19 -85.53
CA ALA A 74 -9.30 17.99 -84.14
C ALA A 74 -9.28 16.47 -84.00
N GLY A 75 -8.28 15.88 -83.32
CA GLY A 75 -8.13 14.43 -83.30
C GLY A 75 -9.45 13.73 -82.96
N SER A 76 -9.91 12.81 -83.83
CA SER A 76 -11.08 11.89 -83.77
C SER A 76 -12.43 12.31 -83.16
N LEU A 77 -12.55 13.44 -82.45
CA LEU A 77 -13.64 13.78 -81.53
C LEU A 77 -14.63 14.80 -82.10
N PHE A 78 -14.21 15.64 -83.06
CA PHE A 78 -15.10 16.58 -83.75
C PHE A 78 -14.80 16.64 -85.24
N THR A 79 -15.86 16.75 -86.05
CA THR A 79 -15.81 16.86 -87.51
C THR A 79 -16.63 18.05 -87.96
N ILE A 80 -16.22 18.73 -89.03
CA ILE A 80 -16.97 19.84 -89.60
C ILE A 80 -17.32 19.55 -91.06
N ASN A 81 -18.58 19.72 -91.44
CA ASN A 81 -18.99 19.58 -92.82
C ASN A 81 -18.41 20.74 -93.62
N GLU A 82 -17.65 20.35 -94.63
CA GLU A 82 -16.93 21.26 -95.48
C GLU A 82 -17.83 22.31 -96.14
N ASP A 83 -18.93 21.90 -96.77
CA ASP A 83 -19.72 22.80 -97.58
C ASP A 83 -20.74 23.59 -96.77
N THR A 84 -21.22 23.04 -95.65
CA THR A 84 -22.28 23.62 -94.83
C THR A 84 -21.80 24.32 -93.56
N GLY A 85 -20.61 23.97 -93.04
CA GLY A 85 -20.10 24.48 -91.75
C GLY A 85 -20.72 23.80 -90.52
N ASP A 86 -21.42 22.69 -90.68
CA ASP A 86 -22.05 21.93 -89.59
C ASP A 86 -21.00 21.13 -88.80
N ILE A 87 -20.95 21.30 -87.49
CA ILE A 87 -20.03 20.58 -86.59
C ILE A 87 -20.76 19.37 -86.01
N HIS A 88 -20.11 18.22 -86.05
CA HIS A 88 -20.60 16.97 -85.50
C HIS A 88 -19.58 16.31 -84.58
N ALA A 89 -20.04 15.73 -83.47
CA ALA A 89 -19.27 14.83 -82.62
C ALA A 89 -19.51 13.38 -83.10
N PRO A 90 -18.47 12.66 -83.59
CA PRO A 90 -18.61 11.28 -84.07
C PRO A 90 -18.72 10.23 -82.98
N GLN A 91 -18.37 10.59 -81.73
CA GLN A 91 -18.42 9.75 -80.55
C GLN A 91 -19.15 10.53 -79.44
N SER A 92 -19.73 9.80 -78.48
CA SER A 92 -20.20 10.41 -77.24
C SER A 92 -19.07 11.16 -76.53
N LEU A 93 -19.41 12.30 -75.95
CA LEU A 93 -18.53 13.08 -75.09
C LEU A 93 -18.88 12.75 -73.64
N ASP A 94 -17.87 12.83 -72.78
CA ASP A 94 -17.94 12.65 -71.33
C ASP A 94 -17.31 13.90 -70.69
N ARG A 95 -18.10 14.58 -69.85
CA ARG A 95 -17.75 15.84 -69.20
C ARG A 95 -16.75 15.60 -68.06
N GLU A 96 -16.89 14.52 -67.29
CA GLU A 96 -15.98 14.12 -66.22
C GLU A 96 -14.57 13.89 -66.76
N THR A 97 -14.48 13.35 -67.98
CA THR A 97 -13.20 13.28 -68.71
C THR A 97 -12.74 14.65 -69.20
N LYS A 98 -13.61 15.43 -69.87
CA LYS A 98 -13.26 16.78 -70.34
C LYS A 98 -14.48 17.67 -70.62
N ALA A 99 -14.74 18.60 -69.69
CA ALA A 99 -15.88 19.52 -69.72
C ALA A 99 -15.85 20.59 -70.84
N GLN A 100 -14.67 20.98 -71.34
CA GLN A 100 -14.55 22.08 -72.29
C GLN A 100 -13.54 21.81 -73.40
N TYR A 101 -13.92 22.17 -74.62
CA TYR A 101 -13.06 22.15 -75.80
C TYR A 101 -12.94 23.56 -76.39
N VAL A 102 -11.73 24.11 -76.39
CA VAL A 102 -11.42 25.37 -77.09
C VAL A 102 -10.95 25.02 -78.48
N LEU A 103 -11.68 25.50 -79.48
CA LEU A 103 -11.48 25.18 -80.88
C LEU A 103 -11.26 26.45 -81.68
N HIS A 104 -10.43 26.34 -82.71
CA HIS A 104 -10.16 27.44 -83.60
C HIS A 104 -10.58 27.11 -85.02
N ALA A 105 -11.46 27.93 -85.60
CA ALA A 105 -11.83 27.87 -87.00
C ALA A 105 -11.07 28.93 -87.81
N ARG A 106 -10.55 28.57 -88.98
CA ARG A 106 -10.03 29.53 -89.97
C ARG A 106 -10.73 29.35 -91.30
N ALA A 107 -11.06 30.43 -92.02
CA ALA A 107 -11.55 30.36 -93.40
C ALA A 107 -10.44 30.63 -94.42
N VAL A 108 -10.25 29.78 -95.44
CA VAL A 108 -9.26 29.87 -96.53
C VAL A 108 -9.91 29.81 -97.92
N ASP A 109 -9.22 30.29 -98.95
CA ASP A 109 -9.66 30.18 -100.35
C ASP A 109 -9.31 28.82 -100.96
N ARG A 110 -10.22 28.20 -101.73
CA ARG A 110 -10.02 26.87 -102.33
C ARG A 110 -8.84 26.79 -103.30
N LEU A 111 -8.55 27.86 -104.02
CA LEU A 111 -7.53 27.90 -105.08
C LEU A 111 -6.17 28.34 -104.54
N THR A 112 -6.16 29.26 -103.57
CA THR A 112 -4.91 29.88 -103.09
C THR A 112 -4.50 29.45 -101.68
N ASN A 113 -5.37 28.73 -100.96
CA ASN A 113 -5.19 28.31 -99.56
C ASN A 113 -4.85 29.47 -98.60
N ARG A 114 -5.09 30.73 -99.02
CA ARG A 114 -4.89 31.92 -98.19
C ARG A 114 -6.11 32.13 -97.31
N SER A 115 -5.89 32.50 -96.05
CA SER A 115 -6.98 32.84 -95.14
C SER A 115 -7.79 34.02 -95.67
N ILE A 116 -9.09 33.81 -95.83
CA ILE A 116 -10.05 34.84 -96.24
C ILE A 116 -10.56 35.62 -95.03
N GLU A 117 -10.58 34.97 -93.86
CA GLU A 117 -10.97 35.57 -92.60
C GLU A 117 -9.93 35.29 -91.51
N SER A 118 -9.92 36.13 -90.48
CA SER A 118 -9.12 35.90 -89.28
C SER A 118 -9.58 34.62 -88.58
N GLN A 119 -8.65 33.94 -87.91
CA GLN A 119 -8.96 32.79 -87.07
C GLN A 119 -9.96 33.20 -85.98
N SER A 120 -11.01 32.41 -85.83
CA SER A 120 -12.04 32.58 -84.80
C SER A 120 -11.90 31.47 -83.78
N GLU A 121 -11.78 31.84 -82.51
CA GLU A 121 -11.88 30.91 -81.39
C GLU A 121 -13.36 30.70 -81.05
N PHE A 122 -13.74 29.47 -80.75
CA PHE A 122 -15.03 29.13 -80.18
C PHE A 122 -14.88 27.97 -79.20
N ILE A 123 -15.82 27.90 -78.26
CA ILE A 123 -15.79 26.97 -77.15
C ILE A 123 -16.95 26.00 -77.29
N ILE A 124 -16.69 24.71 -77.19
CA ILE A 124 -17.74 23.71 -76.95
C ILE A 124 -17.73 23.42 -75.46
N GLN A 125 -18.83 23.75 -74.78
CA GLN A 125 -19.10 23.30 -73.42
C GLN A 125 -19.89 21.99 -73.48
N VAL A 126 -19.39 20.97 -72.79
CA VAL A 126 -20.13 19.74 -72.57
C VAL A 126 -21.11 19.97 -71.42
N GLN A 127 -22.40 19.76 -71.67
CA GLN A 127 -23.45 19.88 -70.68
C GLN A 127 -23.63 18.57 -69.96
N ASP A 128 -23.73 18.70 -68.64
CA ASP A 128 -23.81 17.61 -67.69
C ASP A 128 -25.12 16.81 -67.79
N VAL A 129 -25.01 15.50 -67.63
CA VAL A 129 -26.10 14.52 -67.47
C VAL A 129 -25.83 13.74 -66.19
N ASN A 130 -26.86 13.53 -65.37
CA ASN A 130 -26.72 12.85 -64.08
C ASN A 130 -26.49 11.34 -64.25
N ASP A 131 -25.28 10.92 -64.58
CA ASP A 131 -24.89 9.54 -64.87
C ASP A 131 -23.93 8.92 -63.85
N ASN A 132 -23.32 9.71 -62.96
CA ASN A 132 -22.51 9.21 -61.86
C ASN A 132 -23.27 9.22 -60.53
N PRO A 133 -23.49 8.05 -59.88
CA PRO A 133 -24.10 8.03 -58.56
C PRO A 133 -23.14 8.56 -57.48
N PRO A 134 -23.66 9.15 -56.38
CA PRO A 134 -22.85 9.47 -55.22
C PRO A 134 -22.13 8.24 -54.66
N THR A 135 -20.85 8.39 -54.31
CA THR A 135 -20.02 7.33 -53.72
C THR A 135 -19.43 7.76 -52.39
N PHE A 136 -19.16 6.81 -51.49
CA PHE A 136 -18.55 7.07 -50.18
C PHE A 136 -17.10 6.57 -50.17
N PRO A 137 -16.12 7.38 -50.58
CA PRO A 137 -14.72 6.94 -50.74
C PRO A 137 -14.07 6.54 -49.41
N ASP A 138 -14.46 7.17 -48.30
CA ASP A 138 -13.93 6.90 -46.96
C ASP A 138 -14.73 5.82 -46.20
N GLY A 139 -15.72 5.18 -46.85
CA GLY A 139 -16.56 4.15 -46.24
C GLY A 139 -15.96 2.74 -46.32
N PRO A 140 -16.43 1.79 -45.50
CA PRO A 140 -17.40 1.94 -44.41
C PRO A 140 -16.82 2.71 -43.22
N PHE A 141 -17.67 3.43 -42.49
CA PHE A 141 -17.25 4.27 -41.37
C PHE A 141 -17.35 3.53 -40.04
N SER A 142 -16.52 3.92 -39.07
CA SER A 142 -16.62 3.44 -37.70
C SER A 142 -16.46 4.60 -36.73
N ALA A 143 -17.30 4.65 -35.70
CA ALA A 143 -17.31 5.70 -34.69
C ALA A 143 -17.51 5.12 -33.29
N SER A 144 -16.98 5.82 -32.29
CA SER A 144 -17.23 5.54 -30.88
C SER A 144 -17.87 6.77 -30.25
N VAL A 145 -18.97 6.59 -29.54
CA VAL A 145 -19.63 7.67 -28.80
C VAL A 145 -19.76 7.28 -27.33
N PRO A 146 -19.38 8.16 -26.38
CA PRO A 146 -19.55 7.89 -24.95
C PRO A 146 -20.99 7.61 -24.62
N GLU A 147 -21.24 6.68 -23.71
CA GLU A 147 -22.58 6.48 -23.22
C GLU A 147 -23.14 7.70 -22.43
N MET A 148 -24.46 7.77 -22.28
CA MET A 148 -25.20 8.94 -21.79
C MET A 148 -24.91 10.32 -22.41
N SER A 149 -24.22 10.41 -23.55
CA SER A 149 -24.16 11.60 -24.42
C SER A 149 -25.53 12.25 -24.72
N ASP A 150 -25.56 13.59 -24.67
CA ASP A 150 -26.76 14.36 -24.94
C ASP A 150 -27.27 14.16 -26.38
N VAL A 151 -28.59 14.23 -26.54
CA VAL A 151 -29.24 14.22 -27.86
C VAL A 151 -28.68 15.37 -28.69
N GLY A 152 -28.22 15.06 -29.91
CA GLY A 152 -27.59 16.04 -30.80
C GLY A 152 -26.07 16.14 -30.71
N THR A 153 -25.40 15.31 -29.90
CA THR A 153 -23.93 15.19 -29.92
C THR A 153 -23.47 14.64 -31.28
N SER A 154 -22.50 15.28 -31.93
CA SER A 154 -21.95 14.79 -33.21
C SER A 154 -21.25 13.44 -33.02
N VAL A 155 -21.72 12.37 -33.67
CA VAL A 155 -21.08 11.04 -33.62
C VAL A 155 -19.95 10.94 -34.65
N CYS A 156 -20.29 11.20 -35.91
CA CYS A 156 -19.37 11.20 -37.03
C CYS A 156 -20.01 11.91 -38.21
N ARG A 157 -19.18 12.38 -39.15
CA ARG A 157 -19.65 12.93 -40.42
C ARG A 157 -19.31 11.97 -41.55
N VAL A 158 -20.33 11.47 -42.25
CA VAL A 158 -20.13 10.73 -43.49
C VAL A 158 -19.98 11.71 -44.65
N THR A 159 -19.10 11.39 -45.59
CA THR A 159 -18.87 12.22 -46.77
C THR A 159 -19.05 11.38 -48.02
N ALA A 160 -19.96 11.81 -48.89
CA ALA A 160 -20.14 11.27 -50.23
C ALA A 160 -19.63 12.27 -51.27
N SER A 161 -19.13 11.74 -52.38
CA SER A 161 -18.68 12.48 -53.56
C SER A 161 -19.43 12.02 -54.79
N ASP A 162 -19.85 12.98 -55.59
CA ASP A 162 -20.51 12.79 -56.87
C ASP A 162 -19.65 13.48 -57.94
N ALA A 163 -19.45 12.82 -59.08
CA ALA A 163 -18.53 13.29 -60.11
C ALA A 163 -19.17 14.35 -61.03
N ASP A 164 -20.51 14.42 -61.07
CA ASP A 164 -21.28 15.29 -61.95
C ASP A 164 -21.10 16.79 -61.59
N ASP A 165 -21.62 17.70 -62.41
CA ASP A 165 -21.56 19.14 -62.17
C ASP A 165 -22.58 19.58 -61.08
N PRO A 166 -22.15 20.17 -59.96
CA PRO A 166 -23.07 20.62 -58.91
C PRO A 166 -23.87 21.88 -59.30
N THR A 167 -23.48 22.58 -60.37
CA THR A 167 -24.09 23.85 -60.81
C THR A 167 -25.13 23.68 -61.92
N TYR A 168 -25.07 22.58 -62.66
CA TYR A 168 -25.99 22.25 -63.75
C TYR A 168 -26.99 21.20 -63.26
N GLY A 169 -28.29 21.47 -63.40
CA GLY A 169 -29.33 20.49 -63.04
C GLY A 169 -29.45 20.10 -61.56
N ASN A 170 -28.54 20.55 -60.69
CA ASN A 170 -28.27 20.00 -59.36
C ASN A 170 -27.77 18.54 -59.38
N SER A 171 -27.18 18.04 -60.48
CA SER A 171 -26.79 16.63 -60.64
C SER A 171 -25.96 16.17 -59.44
N ALA A 172 -24.78 16.76 -59.20
CA ALA A 172 -23.95 16.41 -58.03
C ALA A 172 -24.39 16.99 -56.68
N LYS A 173 -25.62 17.51 -56.54
CA LYS A 173 -26.09 18.06 -55.26
C LYS A 173 -26.63 16.97 -54.35
N ILE A 174 -25.79 16.51 -53.44
CA ILE A 174 -26.09 15.39 -52.54
C ILE A 174 -27.00 15.82 -51.38
N VAL A 175 -27.96 14.96 -51.06
CA VAL A 175 -28.75 14.96 -49.83
C VAL A 175 -28.59 13.62 -49.11
N TYR A 176 -28.25 13.68 -47.83
CA TYR A 176 -28.10 12.50 -46.99
C TYR A 176 -29.43 12.09 -46.35
N SER A 177 -29.65 10.78 -46.23
CA SER A 177 -30.81 10.20 -45.56
C SER A 177 -30.43 8.87 -44.89
N LEU A 178 -31.25 8.43 -43.93
CA LEU A 178 -31.07 7.14 -43.26
C LEU A 178 -32.01 6.10 -43.86
N LEU A 179 -31.43 4.97 -44.28
CA LEU A 179 -32.18 3.78 -44.68
C LEU A 179 -32.45 2.87 -43.47
N GLU A 180 -31.46 2.71 -42.59
CA GLU A 180 -31.57 1.93 -41.36
C GLU A 180 -30.87 2.66 -40.19
N GLY A 181 -31.39 2.51 -38.96
CA GLY A 181 -30.88 3.18 -37.76
C GLY A 181 -31.87 4.13 -37.06
N GLN A 182 -33.07 4.32 -37.63
CA GLN A 182 -34.17 5.02 -36.96
C GLN A 182 -34.82 4.11 -35.89
N PRO A 183 -35.36 4.67 -34.78
CA PRO A 183 -35.39 6.09 -34.40
C PRO A 183 -34.13 6.55 -33.64
N HIS A 184 -33.05 5.76 -33.66
CA HIS A 184 -31.92 5.94 -32.77
C HIS A 184 -30.96 7.05 -33.21
N PHE A 185 -30.81 7.23 -34.52
CA PHE A 185 -29.95 8.24 -35.12
C PHE A 185 -30.71 9.14 -36.08
N SER A 186 -30.24 10.36 -36.26
CA SER A 186 -30.62 11.26 -37.34
C SER A 186 -29.36 11.66 -38.12
N VAL A 187 -29.51 11.94 -39.41
CA VAL A 187 -28.44 12.48 -40.24
C VAL A 187 -28.83 13.87 -40.71
N ASP A 188 -27.92 14.83 -40.61
CA ASP A 188 -28.11 16.14 -41.23
C ASP A 188 -28.08 15.96 -42.77
N PRO A 189 -29.17 16.33 -43.47
CA PRO A 189 -29.31 16.08 -44.90
C PRO A 189 -28.31 16.86 -45.77
N LYS A 190 -27.66 17.90 -45.23
CA LYS A 190 -26.70 18.74 -45.96
C LYS A 190 -25.25 18.43 -45.60
N THR A 191 -24.97 18.18 -44.33
CA THR A 191 -23.60 18.00 -43.85
C THR A 191 -23.18 16.53 -43.75
N GLY A 192 -24.13 15.59 -43.73
CA GLY A 192 -23.85 14.17 -43.49
C GLY A 192 -23.47 13.88 -42.03
N GLU A 193 -23.74 14.81 -41.12
CA GLU A 193 -23.45 14.67 -39.69
C GLU A 193 -24.48 13.77 -39.02
N LEU A 194 -24.02 12.68 -38.40
CA LEU A 194 -24.85 11.72 -37.71
C LEU A 194 -24.97 12.08 -36.23
N ASN A 195 -26.19 12.21 -35.74
CA ASN A 195 -26.52 12.65 -34.38
C ASN A 195 -27.39 11.60 -33.66
N PRO A 196 -27.15 11.31 -32.37
CA PRO A 196 -27.98 10.42 -31.60
C PRO A 196 -29.31 11.12 -31.28
N SER A 197 -30.40 10.38 -31.45
CA SER A 197 -31.77 10.83 -31.21
C SER A 197 -32.42 10.06 -30.06
N ARG A 198 -32.08 8.77 -29.91
CA ARG A 198 -32.51 7.91 -28.79
C ARG A 198 -31.64 6.67 -28.74
N TRP A 199 -31.31 6.13 -27.58
CA TRP A 199 -30.39 4.99 -27.50
C TRP A 199 -30.60 4.19 -26.23
N TRP A 200 -30.31 2.89 -26.33
CA TRP A 200 -30.36 1.93 -25.23
C TRP A 200 -29.31 0.84 -25.47
N GLY A 201 -28.10 1.05 -24.97
CA GLY A 201 -27.00 0.08 -24.93
C GLY A 201 -26.56 -0.54 -26.27
N GLY A 202 -25.38 -1.15 -26.29
CA GLY A 202 -24.93 -2.03 -27.37
C GLY A 202 -24.27 -1.37 -28.60
N HIS A 203 -24.16 -2.17 -29.68
CA HIS A 203 -23.55 -1.78 -30.95
C HIS A 203 -24.63 -1.49 -32.00
N TYR A 204 -24.44 -0.42 -32.77
CA TYR A 204 -25.38 -0.02 -33.81
C TYR A 204 -24.71 -0.07 -35.18
N SER A 205 -25.45 -0.57 -36.17
CA SER A 205 -25.07 -0.48 -37.59
C SER A 205 -26.10 0.38 -38.29
N VAL A 206 -25.65 1.53 -38.81
CA VAL A 206 -26.50 2.54 -39.44
C VAL A 206 -26.23 2.56 -40.93
N LEU A 207 -27.27 2.42 -41.75
CA LEU A 207 -27.16 2.48 -43.20
C LEU A 207 -27.53 3.88 -43.69
N VAL A 208 -26.53 4.62 -44.17
CA VAL A 208 -26.70 5.98 -44.70
C VAL A 208 -26.75 5.93 -46.22
N GLN A 209 -27.68 6.67 -46.81
CA GLN A 209 -27.79 6.89 -48.24
C GLN A 209 -27.41 8.34 -48.57
N ALA A 210 -26.64 8.51 -49.65
CA ALA A 210 -26.45 9.77 -50.32
C ALA A 210 -27.23 9.72 -51.64
N LYS A 211 -28.13 10.68 -51.84
CA LYS A 211 -28.92 10.81 -53.07
C LYS A 211 -28.61 12.13 -53.75
N ASP A 212 -28.30 12.08 -55.03
CA ASP A 212 -27.99 13.24 -55.86
C ASP A 212 -29.27 14.04 -56.24
N MET A 213 -29.17 14.99 -57.16
CA MET A 213 -30.32 15.80 -57.63
C MET A 213 -31.13 16.44 -56.49
N ALA A 214 -30.46 16.85 -55.41
CA ALA A 214 -31.05 17.35 -54.17
C ALA A 214 -32.10 16.40 -53.53
N GLY A 215 -31.94 15.08 -53.71
CA GLY A 215 -32.84 14.06 -53.19
C GLY A 215 -34.10 13.82 -54.03
N SER A 216 -34.15 14.32 -55.26
CA SER A 216 -35.31 14.20 -56.16
C SER A 216 -35.61 12.73 -56.55
N VAL A 217 -36.84 12.42 -56.94
CA VAL A 217 -37.27 11.02 -57.22
C VAL A 217 -36.44 10.36 -58.34
N GLY A 218 -35.95 11.14 -59.32
CA GLY A 218 -35.12 10.65 -60.42
C GLY A 218 -33.61 10.59 -60.16
N GLY A 219 -33.15 10.98 -58.97
CA GLY A 219 -31.73 10.98 -58.63
C GLY A 219 -31.16 9.59 -58.36
N LEU A 220 -29.87 9.39 -58.65
CA LEU A 220 -29.11 8.20 -58.31
C LEU A 220 -28.67 8.25 -56.84
N SER A 221 -28.31 7.08 -56.30
CA SER A 221 -27.94 6.98 -54.89
C SER A 221 -26.85 5.96 -54.64
N GLY A 222 -25.94 6.30 -53.74
CA GLY A 222 -25.03 5.37 -53.09
C GLY A 222 -25.39 5.18 -51.61
N SER A 223 -24.93 4.10 -51.02
CA SER A 223 -25.10 3.84 -49.58
C SER A 223 -23.81 3.36 -48.92
N THR A 224 -23.70 3.60 -47.62
CA THR A 224 -22.57 3.15 -46.80
C THR A 224 -23.05 2.78 -45.40
N THR A 225 -22.31 1.88 -44.75
CA THR A 225 -22.58 1.46 -43.38
C THR A 225 -21.67 2.22 -42.42
N VAL A 226 -22.25 2.66 -41.30
CA VAL A 226 -21.56 3.26 -40.17
C VAL A 226 -21.71 2.34 -38.96
N ASN A 227 -20.60 1.77 -38.51
CA ASN A 227 -20.57 0.95 -37.29
C ASN A 227 -20.30 1.84 -36.08
N ILE A 228 -21.24 1.89 -35.15
CA ILE A 228 -21.19 2.75 -33.97
C ILE A 228 -21.05 1.87 -32.73
N THR A 229 -19.99 2.12 -31.99
CA THR A 229 -19.71 1.50 -30.69
C THR A 229 -20.01 2.51 -29.59
N LEU A 230 -20.71 2.08 -28.55
CA LEU A 230 -20.83 2.89 -27.34
C LEU A 230 -19.61 2.63 -26.47
N SER A 231 -18.91 3.69 -26.08
CA SER A 231 -17.85 3.58 -25.08
C SER A 231 -18.44 3.84 -23.70
N ASP A 232 -18.18 2.92 -22.78
CA ASP A 232 -18.56 2.97 -21.38
C ASP A 232 -18.16 4.28 -20.71
N VAL A 233 -19.02 4.78 -19.84
CA VAL A 233 -18.79 6.00 -19.04
C VAL A 233 -18.93 5.62 -17.58
N ASN A 234 -18.04 6.13 -16.72
CA ASN A 234 -18.07 5.83 -15.29
C ASN A 234 -19.29 6.49 -14.60
N ASP A 235 -20.45 5.86 -14.69
CA ASP A 235 -21.71 6.33 -14.13
C ASP A 235 -22.24 5.41 -13.01
N ASN A 236 -21.64 4.23 -12.82
CA ASN A 236 -22.02 3.31 -11.76
C ASN A 236 -21.03 3.35 -10.60
N PRO A 237 -21.44 3.84 -9.41
CA PRO A 237 -20.55 3.83 -8.26
C PRO A 237 -20.32 2.39 -7.75
N PRO A 238 -19.16 2.12 -7.11
CA PRO A 238 -18.86 0.81 -6.57
C PRO A 238 -19.85 0.46 -5.46
N SER A 239 -20.24 -0.81 -5.41
CA SER A 239 -21.23 -1.33 -4.47
C SER A 239 -20.66 -2.54 -3.72
N SER A 240 -20.59 -2.42 -2.40
CA SER A 240 -20.18 -3.52 -1.53
C SER A 240 -21.40 -4.40 -1.17
N PRO A 241 -21.23 -5.71 -0.93
CA PRO A 241 -22.29 -6.59 -0.51
C PRO A 241 -22.97 -6.05 0.76
N ARG A 242 -24.28 -5.81 0.69
CA ARG A 242 -25.10 -5.35 1.83
C ARG A 242 -25.37 -6.47 2.85
N VAL A 243 -24.35 -7.21 3.25
CA VAL A 243 -24.47 -8.24 4.28
C VAL A 243 -24.35 -7.54 5.63
N LYS A 244 -25.43 -7.54 6.42
CA LYS A 244 -25.51 -6.85 7.72
C LYS A 244 -24.54 -7.37 8.80
N SER A 245 -23.80 -8.45 8.53
CA SER A 245 -22.83 -9.04 9.45
C SER A 245 -21.79 -9.88 8.71
N TYR A 246 -20.83 -9.23 8.06
CA TYR A 246 -19.64 -9.94 7.57
C TYR A 246 -18.70 -10.18 8.76
N GLN A 247 -18.54 -11.45 9.15
CA GLN A 247 -17.71 -11.84 10.28
C GLN A 247 -16.55 -12.70 9.80
N LEU A 248 -15.33 -12.32 10.20
CA LEU A 248 -14.10 -13.07 9.97
C LEU A 248 -13.65 -13.68 11.29
N TYR A 249 -13.30 -14.96 11.27
CA TYR A 249 -12.74 -15.64 12.44
C TYR A 249 -11.23 -15.82 12.24
N VAL A 250 -10.44 -15.27 13.16
CA VAL A 250 -8.97 -15.25 13.09
C VAL A 250 -8.42 -15.64 14.45
N THR A 251 -7.55 -16.64 14.53
CA THR A 251 -6.94 -17.02 15.81
C THR A 251 -5.81 -16.05 16.18
N GLU A 252 -5.56 -15.86 17.47
CA GLU A 252 -4.52 -14.92 17.91
C GLU A 252 -3.09 -15.32 17.52
N GLN A 253 -2.85 -16.62 17.33
CA GLN A 253 -1.60 -17.18 16.80
C GLN A 253 -1.37 -16.93 15.31
N THR A 254 -2.28 -16.23 14.62
CA THR A 254 -2.13 -15.92 13.20
C THR A 254 -0.87 -15.07 12.98
N PRO A 255 0.07 -15.50 12.11
CA PRO A 255 1.29 -14.76 11.89
C PRO A 255 1.01 -13.44 11.17
N VAL A 256 1.81 -12.42 11.51
CA VAL A 256 1.82 -11.12 10.83
C VAL A 256 2.14 -11.32 9.34
N GLY A 257 1.41 -10.60 8.49
CA GLY A 257 1.46 -10.66 7.02
C GLY A 257 0.49 -11.67 6.41
N LYS A 258 -0.15 -12.54 7.19
CA LYS A 258 -1.11 -13.51 6.66
C LYS A 258 -2.42 -12.83 6.26
N ALA A 259 -2.97 -13.24 5.11
CA ALA A 259 -4.31 -12.85 4.70
C ALA A 259 -5.36 -13.51 5.63
N VAL A 260 -6.23 -12.68 6.22
CA VAL A 260 -7.26 -13.06 7.20
C VAL A 260 -8.67 -12.98 6.65
N GLY A 261 -8.88 -12.29 5.53
CA GLY A 261 -10.17 -12.19 4.88
C GLY A 261 -10.08 -11.52 3.51
N ARG A 262 -11.18 -11.59 2.77
CA ARG A 262 -11.34 -10.96 1.46
C ARG A 262 -12.67 -10.24 1.43
N ILE A 263 -12.73 -9.09 0.78
CA ILE A 263 -13.98 -8.39 0.54
C ILE A 263 -14.13 -8.14 -0.95
N LEU A 264 -15.28 -8.53 -1.49
CA LEU A 264 -15.64 -8.28 -2.88
C LEU A 264 -16.43 -6.98 -2.94
N ALA A 265 -16.18 -6.15 -3.95
CA ALA A 265 -17.10 -5.09 -4.34
C ALA A 265 -17.45 -5.27 -5.82
N MET A 266 -18.61 -4.75 -6.22
CA MET A 266 -19.09 -4.82 -7.59
C MET A 266 -19.28 -3.40 -8.12
N ASP A 267 -18.78 -3.18 -9.33
CA ASP A 267 -18.90 -1.94 -10.08
C ASP A 267 -19.35 -2.37 -11.48
N GLU A 268 -20.48 -1.80 -11.93
CA GLU A 268 -21.18 -2.23 -13.15
C GLU A 268 -20.53 -1.72 -14.43
N ASP A 269 -19.56 -0.81 -14.31
CA ASP A 269 -18.84 -0.23 -15.45
C ASP A 269 -17.82 -1.21 -16.07
N GLU A 270 -17.25 -0.81 -17.22
CA GLU A 270 -16.28 -1.62 -17.97
C GLU A 270 -14.83 -1.11 -17.85
N GLY A 271 -13.88 -2.06 -17.89
CA GLY A 271 -12.46 -1.74 -17.94
C GLY A 271 -11.98 -0.87 -16.77
N SER A 272 -11.31 0.25 -17.09
CA SER A 272 -10.79 1.20 -16.09
C SER A 272 -11.88 1.95 -15.34
N ASN A 273 -13.08 2.07 -15.92
CA ASN A 273 -14.20 2.74 -15.28
C ASN A 273 -14.73 1.92 -14.10
N ALA A 274 -14.45 0.62 -14.02
CA ALA A 274 -14.76 -0.23 -12.87
C ALA A 274 -13.55 -0.50 -11.95
N GLU A 275 -12.44 0.21 -12.12
CA GLU A 275 -11.25 0.03 -11.29
C GLU A 275 -11.47 0.65 -9.91
N MET A 276 -11.35 -0.21 -8.89
CA MET A 276 -11.60 0.15 -7.50
C MET A 276 -10.35 -0.03 -6.64
N SER A 277 -10.27 0.74 -5.57
CA SER A 277 -9.26 0.59 -4.53
C SER A 277 -9.91 0.55 -3.14
N TYR A 278 -9.31 -0.23 -2.25
CA TYR A 278 -9.81 -0.45 -0.90
C TYR A 278 -8.94 0.25 0.13
N ARG A 279 -9.57 0.79 1.18
CA ARG A 279 -8.85 1.32 2.35
C ARG A 279 -9.60 1.08 3.65
N ILE A 280 -8.85 0.91 4.74
CA ILE A 280 -9.40 0.88 6.10
C ILE A 280 -9.48 2.31 6.62
N THR A 281 -10.66 2.74 7.05
CA THR A 281 -10.93 4.13 7.45
C THR A 281 -10.79 4.39 8.94
N ASN A 282 -10.97 3.37 9.79
CA ASN A 282 -10.80 3.52 11.23
C ASN A 282 -9.36 3.22 11.66
N SER A 283 -8.74 4.19 12.35
CA SER A 283 -7.32 4.17 12.73
C SER A 283 -6.92 2.97 13.58
N GLU A 284 -7.79 2.55 14.50
CA GLU A 284 -7.53 1.41 15.38
C GLU A 284 -7.40 0.10 14.59
N ALA A 285 -8.28 -0.14 13.61
CA ALA A 285 -8.17 -1.32 12.75
C ALA A 285 -6.98 -1.19 11.80
N ALA A 286 -6.70 0.01 11.26
CA ALA A 286 -5.56 0.23 10.36
C ALA A 286 -4.18 0.03 11.03
N ALA A 287 -4.12 0.06 12.37
CA ALA A 287 -2.92 -0.30 13.12
C ALA A 287 -2.68 -1.82 13.17
N LEU A 288 -3.76 -2.61 13.21
CA LEU A 288 -3.73 -4.06 13.36
C LEU A 288 -3.85 -4.82 12.03
N PHE A 289 -4.53 -4.22 11.05
CA PHE A 289 -4.86 -4.82 9.76
C PHE A 289 -4.45 -3.88 8.63
N GLU A 290 -4.14 -4.48 7.48
CA GLU A 290 -3.88 -3.80 6.22
C GLU A 290 -4.79 -4.40 5.15
N ILE A 291 -5.18 -3.58 4.16
CA ILE A 291 -5.95 -4.05 3.01
C ILE A 291 -5.22 -3.74 1.72
N SER A 292 -5.01 -4.76 0.89
CA SER A 292 -4.43 -4.64 -0.44
C SER A 292 -5.50 -4.91 -1.49
N THR A 293 -5.44 -4.19 -2.61
CA THR A 293 -6.37 -4.38 -3.74
C THR A 293 -5.82 -5.46 -4.68
N ASP A 294 -6.64 -6.44 -5.06
CA ASP A 294 -6.39 -7.38 -6.17
C ASP A 294 -7.21 -6.94 -7.39
N PRO A 295 -6.60 -6.28 -8.39
CA PRO A 295 -7.30 -5.80 -9.58
C PRO A 295 -7.88 -6.93 -10.43
N SER A 296 -7.30 -8.13 -10.38
CA SER A 296 -7.69 -9.25 -11.25
C SER A 296 -9.05 -9.83 -10.86
N HIS A 297 -9.35 -9.82 -9.55
CA HIS A 297 -10.58 -10.37 -8.99
C HIS A 297 -11.51 -9.29 -8.43
N ARG A 298 -11.12 -8.01 -8.47
CA ARG A 298 -11.84 -6.88 -7.85
C ARG A 298 -12.11 -7.13 -6.36
N GLU A 299 -11.09 -7.64 -5.65
CA GLU A 299 -11.18 -7.98 -4.23
C GLU A 299 -10.21 -7.15 -3.38
N GLY A 300 -10.63 -6.80 -2.17
CA GLY A 300 -9.75 -6.30 -1.11
C GLY A 300 -9.28 -7.44 -0.23
N ILE A 301 -7.98 -7.72 -0.19
CA ILE A 301 -7.38 -8.74 0.67
C ILE A 301 -6.96 -8.10 1.99
N ILE A 302 -7.58 -8.54 3.08
CA ILE A 302 -7.27 -8.06 4.43
C ILE A 302 -6.19 -8.96 5.01
N SER A 303 -5.12 -8.35 5.51
CA SER A 303 -3.97 -9.03 6.10
C SER A 303 -3.65 -8.49 7.48
N LEU A 304 -2.98 -9.31 8.29
CA LEU A 304 -2.63 -8.94 9.65
C LEU A 304 -1.32 -8.15 9.69
N ARG A 305 -1.29 -7.01 10.39
CA ARG A 305 -0.11 -6.14 10.51
C ARG A 305 0.58 -6.25 11.87
N GLN A 306 -0.16 -6.61 12.91
CA GLN A 306 0.34 -6.80 14.27
C GLN A 306 -0.30 -8.05 14.89
N PRO A 307 0.38 -8.72 15.84
CA PRO A 307 -0.20 -9.87 16.53
C PRO A 307 -1.49 -9.48 17.26
N LEU A 308 -2.46 -10.39 17.24
CA LEU A 308 -3.70 -10.26 18.00
C LEU A 308 -3.51 -10.81 19.41
N ASN A 309 -4.38 -10.42 20.33
CA ASN A 309 -4.43 -10.98 21.68
C ASN A 309 -5.88 -11.06 22.14
N HIS A 310 -6.36 -12.28 22.37
CA HIS A 310 -7.74 -12.59 22.67
C HIS A 310 -8.18 -11.98 24.02
N GLU A 311 -7.33 -12.04 25.04
CA GLU A 311 -7.59 -11.61 26.42
C GLU A 311 -7.79 -10.08 26.48
N LYS A 312 -7.06 -9.35 25.64
CA LYS A 312 -7.15 -7.90 25.53
C LYS A 312 -8.39 -7.48 24.75
N ARG A 313 -8.65 -8.11 23.60
CA ARG A 313 -9.81 -7.76 22.77
C ARG A 313 -10.26 -8.90 21.86
N LYS A 314 -11.49 -9.36 22.09
CA LYS A 314 -12.10 -10.48 21.35
C LYS A 314 -12.70 -10.11 19.99
N VAL A 315 -13.10 -8.85 19.79
CA VAL A 315 -13.79 -8.40 18.57
C VAL A 315 -13.25 -7.05 18.11
N HIS A 316 -12.80 -7.00 16.85
CA HIS A 316 -12.38 -5.77 16.18
C HIS A 316 -13.36 -5.41 15.06
N THR A 317 -13.77 -4.15 15.01
CA THR A 317 -14.58 -3.63 13.88
C THR A 317 -13.64 -3.00 12.86
N VAL A 318 -13.73 -3.44 11.60
CA VAL A 318 -12.93 -2.91 10.49
C VAL A 318 -13.89 -2.20 9.54
N ASN A 319 -13.74 -0.88 9.43
CA ASN A 319 -14.50 -0.06 8.49
C ASN A 319 -13.69 0.07 7.21
N ILE A 320 -14.27 -0.40 6.12
CA ILE A 320 -13.64 -0.44 4.80
C ILE A 320 -14.38 0.54 3.90
N GLU A 321 -13.62 1.33 3.17
CA GLU A 321 -14.11 2.16 2.10
C GLU A 321 -13.54 1.64 0.79
N VAL A 322 -14.44 1.46 -0.18
CA VAL A 322 -14.10 1.11 -1.55
C VAL A 322 -14.31 2.36 -2.37
N VAL A 323 -13.31 2.76 -3.15
CA VAL A 323 -13.38 3.94 -4.00
C VAL A 323 -13.03 3.59 -5.42
N ASN A 324 -13.80 4.10 -6.36
CA ASN A 324 -13.44 4.05 -7.77
C ASN A 324 -12.51 5.23 -8.08
N SER A 325 -11.36 4.97 -8.69
CA SER A 325 -10.32 5.98 -8.91
C SER A 325 -10.60 6.94 -10.06
N HIS A 326 -11.54 6.60 -10.95
CA HIS A 326 -11.76 7.29 -12.22
C HIS A 326 -13.08 8.05 -12.28
N VAL A 327 -13.32 8.95 -11.30
CA VAL A 327 -14.57 9.70 -11.19
C VAL A 327 -14.86 10.56 -12.43
N ASP A 328 -16.00 10.32 -13.10
CA ASP A 328 -16.54 11.26 -14.09
C ASP A 328 -17.33 12.38 -13.38
N ALA A 329 -16.84 13.61 -13.55
CA ALA A 329 -17.40 14.80 -12.91
C ALA A 329 -18.85 15.10 -13.32
N ARG A 330 -19.31 14.60 -14.47
CA ARG A 330 -20.71 14.75 -14.91
C ARG A 330 -21.67 13.99 -14.01
N PHE A 331 -21.25 12.83 -13.50
CA PHE A 331 -22.07 11.91 -12.71
C PHE A 331 -21.82 12.02 -11.21
N SER A 332 -20.99 12.96 -10.75
CA SER A 332 -20.71 13.18 -9.33
C SER A 332 -21.95 13.52 -8.48
N HIS A 333 -23.06 13.87 -9.14
CA HIS A 333 -24.35 14.12 -8.49
C HIS A 333 -25.13 12.84 -8.15
N LEU A 334 -24.81 11.71 -8.79
CA LEU A 334 -25.45 10.40 -8.55
C LEU A 334 -24.97 9.72 -7.26
N GLY A 335 -23.83 10.17 -6.72
CA GLY A 335 -23.29 9.68 -5.47
C GLY A 335 -21.81 10.01 -5.35
N ALA A 336 -21.26 9.78 -4.17
CA ALA A 336 -19.82 9.65 -4.09
C ALA A 336 -19.47 8.31 -4.73
N PHE A 337 -18.50 8.27 -5.66
CA PHE A 337 -17.95 7.05 -6.29
C PHE A 337 -17.13 6.24 -5.28
N ARG A 338 -17.79 5.97 -4.15
CA ARG A 338 -17.30 5.27 -2.98
C ARG A 338 -18.46 4.62 -2.26
N ASP A 339 -18.18 3.48 -1.66
CA ASP A 339 -19.07 2.82 -0.73
C ASP A 339 -18.32 2.46 0.54
N THR A 340 -19.05 2.37 1.64
CA THR A 340 -18.50 2.07 2.95
C THR A 340 -19.20 0.87 3.55
N THR A 341 -18.41 -0.05 4.08
CA THR A 341 -18.89 -1.26 4.72
C THR A 341 -18.08 -1.55 5.98
N SER A 342 -18.69 -2.31 6.89
CA SER A 342 -18.07 -2.66 8.16
C SER A 342 -18.13 -4.16 8.36
N LEU A 343 -17.01 -4.75 8.75
CA LEU A 343 -16.92 -6.15 9.14
C LEU A 343 -16.41 -6.29 10.56
N GLN A 344 -16.71 -7.43 11.17
CA GLN A 344 -16.19 -7.79 12.49
C GLN A 344 -15.15 -8.91 12.35
N VAL A 345 -13.97 -8.70 12.90
CA VAL A 345 -12.96 -9.73 13.10
C VAL A 345 -13.10 -10.27 14.52
N ILE A 346 -13.51 -11.52 14.64
CA ILE A 346 -13.62 -12.25 15.90
C ILE A 346 -12.31 -12.98 16.12
N VAL A 347 -11.63 -12.63 17.20
CA VAL A 347 -10.37 -13.25 17.61
C VAL A 347 -10.69 -14.57 18.29
N GLY A 348 -10.28 -15.67 17.68
CA GLY A 348 -10.33 -17.00 18.29
C GLY A 348 -9.25 -17.12 19.37
N ASP A 349 -9.68 -17.54 20.55
CA ASP A 349 -8.84 -17.89 21.69
C ASP A 349 -7.99 -19.12 21.37
N VAL A 350 -6.70 -19.06 21.69
CA VAL A 350 -5.85 -20.25 21.70
C VAL A 350 -5.15 -20.33 23.06
N ASP A 351 -5.65 -21.21 23.93
CA ASP A 351 -5.13 -21.46 25.30
C ASP A 351 -3.62 -21.23 25.41
N GLU A 352 -3.26 -20.16 26.11
CA GLU A 352 -1.87 -19.81 26.42
C GLU A 352 -1.51 -20.36 27.80
N SER A 353 -0.24 -20.76 28.00
CA SER A 353 0.21 -21.15 29.33
C SER A 353 0.21 -19.95 30.29
N PRO A 354 -0.13 -20.14 31.58
CA PRO A 354 -0.18 -19.05 32.53
C PRO A 354 1.18 -18.37 32.66
N VAL A 355 1.24 -17.04 32.75
CA VAL A 355 2.51 -16.29 32.78
C VAL A 355 2.74 -15.66 34.15
N PHE A 356 3.89 -15.96 34.77
CA PHE A 356 4.34 -15.30 35.99
C PHE A 356 4.69 -13.83 35.72
N THR A 357 4.50 -12.97 36.72
CA THR A 357 4.70 -11.52 36.54
C THR A 357 6.14 -11.04 36.49
N MET A 358 7.08 -11.90 36.89
CA MET A 358 8.52 -11.67 36.90
C MET A 358 9.17 -12.97 36.45
N ASP A 359 10.35 -12.86 35.84
CA ASP A 359 11.12 -14.02 35.36
C ASP A 359 11.79 -14.82 36.51
N PHE A 360 11.92 -14.20 37.68
CA PHE A 360 12.40 -14.83 38.92
C PHE A 360 11.94 -14.07 40.16
N TYR A 361 11.97 -14.73 41.32
CA TYR A 361 11.65 -14.14 42.63
C TYR A 361 12.79 -14.36 43.62
N ILE A 362 13.06 -13.37 44.46
CA ILE A 362 13.97 -13.47 45.61
C ILE A 362 13.15 -13.23 46.88
N LEU A 363 13.24 -14.16 47.83
CA LEU A 363 12.57 -14.09 49.12
C LEU A 363 13.57 -14.19 50.26
N ASP A 364 13.25 -13.55 51.38
CA ASP A 364 14.03 -13.62 52.60
C ASP A 364 13.25 -14.34 53.70
N VAL A 365 13.91 -15.28 54.38
CA VAL A 365 13.34 -16.03 55.53
C VAL A 365 14.39 -16.16 56.61
N TYR A 366 14.09 -15.77 57.84
CA TYR A 366 14.99 -16.04 58.96
C TYR A 366 15.08 -17.53 59.26
N GLU A 367 16.27 -18.02 59.54
CA GLU A 367 16.45 -19.37 60.10
C GLU A 367 15.71 -19.53 61.43
N ASN A 368 15.51 -20.78 61.87
CA ASN A 368 14.72 -21.10 63.07
C ASN A 368 13.27 -20.57 63.10
N SER A 369 12.79 -19.98 61.99
CA SER A 369 11.39 -19.60 61.84
C SER A 369 10.50 -20.82 62.08
N PRO A 370 9.45 -20.73 62.94
CA PRO A 370 8.54 -21.84 63.19
C PRO A 370 8.03 -22.48 61.89
N PRO A 371 7.74 -23.79 61.86
CA PRO A 371 7.04 -24.39 60.74
C PRO A 371 5.77 -23.59 60.43
N PHE A 372 5.48 -23.33 59.16
CA PHE A 372 4.39 -22.46 58.69
C PHE A 372 4.56 -20.94 58.91
N THR A 373 5.77 -20.46 59.19
CA THR A 373 6.06 -19.02 59.23
C THR A 373 6.02 -18.42 57.82
N HIS A 374 5.46 -17.22 57.72
CA HIS A 374 5.00 -16.63 56.46
C HIS A 374 6.11 -15.79 55.80
N SER A 375 6.47 -16.14 54.57
CA SER A 375 7.02 -15.19 53.60
C SER A 375 6.06 -15.16 52.40
N ILE A 376 5.48 -13.98 52.15
CA ILE A 376 4.43 -13.82 51.15
C ILE A 376 5.09 -13.57 49.79
N ILE A 377 5.01 -14.54 48.87
CA ILE A 377 4.97 -14.17 47.45
C ILE A 377 3.54 -13.82 47.12
N ARG A 378 3.31 -12.58 46.71
CA ARG A 378 2.07 -12.21 46.03
C ARG A 378 2.39 -12.09 44.56
N LEU A 379 1.90 -13.05 43.79
CA LEU A 379 1.96 -12.98 42.33
C LEU A 379 0.73 -12.27 41.80
N SER A 380 0.96 -11.44 40.78
CA SER A 380 -0.07 -10.61 40.17
C SER A 380 -0.99 -11.45 39.28
N ARG A 381 -2.29 -11.18 39.39
CA ARG A 381 -3.34 -11.68 38.49
C ARG A 381 -3.07 -11.16 37.09
N THR A 382 -2.66 -12.02 36.16
CA THR A 382 -2.53 -11.67 34.75
C THR A 382 -3.55 -12.37 33.86
N THR A 383 -4.03 -13.55 34.21
CA THR A 383 -5.04 -14.27 33.42
C THR A 383 -6.31 -14.54 34.24
N ALA A 384 -7.47 -14.42 33.59
CA ALA A 384 -8.78 -14.59 34.20
C ALA A 384 -9.09 -16.06 34.58
N ALA A 385 -8.22 -17.00 34.24
CA ALA A 385 -8.36 -18.43 34.52
C ALA A 385 -8.05 -18.79 35.99
N LEU A 386 -8.61 -19.90 36.46
CA LEU A 386 -8.25 -20.51 37.75
C LEU A 386 -6.97 -21.33 37.56
N HIS A 387 -5.97 -21.11 38.41
CA HIS A 387 -4.66 -21.78 38.33
C HIS A 387 -4.39 -22.60 39.58
N ARG A 388 -3.60 -23.67 39.42
CA ARG A 388 -3.02 -24.44 40.52
C ARG A 388 -1.50 -24.31 40.54
N TYR A 389 -0.96 -24.15 41.74
CA TYR A 389 0.47 -23.99 41.97
C TYR A 389 1.10 -25.26 42.56
N PHE A 390 2.33 -25.55 42.12
CA PHE A 390 3.12 -26.70 42.56
C PHE A 390 4.60 -26.30 42.69
N ILE A 391 5.34 -26.96 43.58
CA ILE A 391 6.81 -26.87 43.62
C ILE A 391 7.34 -28.12 42.93
N GLU A 392 8.29 -27.95 42.01
CA GLU A 392 8.96 -29.06 41.36
C GLU A 392 9.73 -29.89 42.39
N LYS A 393 9.46 -31.20 42.43
CA LYS A 393 10.11 -32.10 43.37
C LYS A 393 11.38 -32.64 42.74
N GLU A 394 12.52 -32.25 43.28
CA GLU A 394 13.81 -32.85 42.92
C GLU A 394 14.03 -34.17 43.69
N GLU A 395 14.40 -35.24 42.98
CA GLU A 395 14.67 -36.54 43.60
C GLU A 395 15.86 -36.44 44.56
N GLY A 396 15.68 -36.99 45.77
CA GLY A 396 16.73 -37.04 46.78
C GLY A 396 16.92 -35.75 47.60
N ARG A 397 16.19 -34.67 47.33
CA ARG A 397 16.23 -33.45 48.14
C ARG A 397 15.05 -33.36 49.13
N PRO A 398 15.30 -32.98 50.39
CA PRO A 398 14.23 -32.74 51.35
C PRO A 398 13.37 -31.54 50.92
N MET A 399 12.04 -31.67 51.02
CA MET A 399 11.13 -30.56 50.76
C MET A 399 11.08 -29.65 51.99
N PHE A 400 11.81 -28.53 51.91
CA PHE A 400 11.81 -27.45 52.91
C PHE A 400 10.66 -26.45 52.74
N PHE A 401 9.98 -26.48 51.59
CA PHE A 401 8.94 -25.52 51.23
C PHE A 401 7.67 -26.21 50.71
N THR A 402 6.53 -25.59 50.99
CA THR A 402 5.21 -25.97 50.47
C THR A 402 4.54 -24.76 49.85
N ILE A 403 3.67 -24.98 48.87
CA ILE A 403 2.93 -23.91 48.21
C ILE A 403 1.43 -24.14 48.33
N GLY A 404 0.68 -23.07 48.63
CA GLY A 404 -0.78 -23.12 48.62
C GLY A 404 -1.31 -23.30 47.21
N VAL A 405 -1.94 -24.44 46.93
CA VAL A 405 -2.40 -24.84 45.59
C VAL A 405 -3.25 -23.78 44.90
N ASN A 406 -4.06 -23.01 45.64
CA ASN A 406 -4.94 -21.97 45.07
C ASN A 406 -4.45 -20.53 45.34
N SER A 407 -3.55 -20.34 46.31
CA SER A 407 -3.12 -19.01 46.75
C SER A 407 -1.74 -18.60 46.24
N GLY A 408 -0.92 -19.57 45.81
CA GLY A 408 0.47 -19.34 45.41
C GLY A 408 1.40 -18.94 46.57
N VAL A 409 0.93 -19.01 47.82
CA VAL A 409 1.72 -18.63 49.00
C VAL A 409 2.68 -19.75 49.36
N ILE A 410 3.98 -19.43 49.40
CA ILE A 410 5.04 -20.35 49.81
C ILE A 410 5.21 -20.32 51.34
N ARG A 411 5.41 -21.48 51.95
CA ARG A 411 5.59 -21.66 53.40
C ARG A 411 6.72 -22.64 53.68
N THR A 412 7.45 -22.42 54.76
CA THR A 412 8.41 -23.40 55.28
C THR A 412 7.67 -24.63 55.82
N SER A 413 8.12 -25.82 55.44
CA SER A 413 7.62 -27.10 55.98
C SER A 413 8.48 -27.62 57.14
N GLN A 414 9.73 -27.16 57.22
CA GLN A 414 10.72 -27.54 58.22
C GLN A 414 11.50 -26.31 58.66
N ALA A 415 12.18 -26.41 59.81
CA ALA A 415 13.11 -25.36 60.24
C ALA A 415 14.25 -25.28 59.22
N LEU A 416 14.64 -24.04 58.89
CA LEU A 416 15.82 -23.76 58.08
C LEU A 416 16.97 -23.45 59.04
N ASP A 417 18.17 -23.91 58.67
CA ASP A 417 19.45 -23.67 59.33
C ASP A 417 20.36 -23.01 58.29
N ARG A 418 20.78 -21.78 58.56
CA ARG A 418 21.58 -20.99 57.62
C ARG A 418 23.02 -21.49 57.58
N GLU A 419 23.56 -21.97 58.69
CA GLU A 419 24.91 -22.51 58.79
C GLU A 419 25.05 -23.80 57.97
N GLU A 420 23.94 -24.52 57.75
CA GLU A 420 23.87 -25.61 56.78
C GLU A 420 23.70 -25.10 55.34
N THR A 421 22.68 -24.27 55.08
CA THR A 421 22.36 -23.79 53.72
C THR A 421 21.95 -22.32 53.70
N THR A 422 22.74 -21.47 53.03
CA THR A 422 22.53 -20.01 52.97
C THR A 422 21.44 -19.56 52.00
N TRP A 423 21.13 -20.35 50.98
CA TRP A 423 20.02 -20.09 50.06
C TRP A 423 19.45 -21.38 49.48
N HIS A 424 18.16 -21.37 49.20
CA HIS A 424 17.46 -22.45 48.49
C HIS A 424 16.95 -21.95 47.15
N ASN A 425 17.15 -22.75 46.09
CA ASN A 425 16.54 -22.50 44.79
C ASN A 425 15.43 -23.53 44.57
N ILE A 426 14.24 -23.05 44.26
CA ILE A 426 13.09 -23.89 43.94
C ILE A 426 12.48 -23.46 42.60
N THR A 427 12.01 -24.42 41.82
CA THR A 427 11.19 -24.16 40.64
C THR A 427 9.72 -24.21 41.04
N VAL A 428 8.99 -23.10 40.85
CA VAL A 428 7.54 -23.05 41.05
C VAL A 428 6.84 -23.19 39.72
N MET A 429 5.84 -24.05 39.66
CA MET A 429 5.02 -24.30 38.48
C MET A 429 3.60 -23.79 38.68
N ALA A 430 3.01 -23.18 37.66
CA ALA A 430 1.60 -22.84 37.60
C ALA A 430 0.96 -23.57 36.41
N ALA A 431 -0.18 -24.22 36.64
CA ALA A 431 -0.93 -24.92 35.59
C ALA A 431 -2.40 -24.49 35.63
N GLU A 432 -3.05 -24.51 34.47
CA GLU A 432 -4.49 -24.25 34.39
C GLU A 432 -5.30 -25.42 34.99
N VAL A 433 -6.42 -25.10 35.63
CA VAL A 433 -7.30 -26.12 36.24
C VAL A 433 -7.90 -27.04 35.19
N ASP A 434 -8.36 -26.47 34.06
CA ASP A 434 -9.10 -27.19 33.03
C ASP A 434 -8.16 -27.84 31.99
N ASN A 435 -6.94 -27.31 31.84
CA ASN A 435 -5.93 -27.83 30.93
C ASN A 435 -4.55 -27.97 31.61
N PRO A 436 -4.30 -29.06 32.38
CA PRO A 436 -3.07 -29.23 33.14
C PRO A 436 -1.79 -29.35 32.31
N ARG A 437 -1.91 -29.47 30.97
CA ARG A 437 -0.77 -29.46 30.04
C ARG A 437 -0.25 -28.04 29.78
N MET A 438 -1.10 -27.02 29.98
CA MET A 438 -0.72 -25.61 29.91
C MET A 438 -0.12 -25.21 31.25
N MET A 439 1.22 -25.21 31.29
CA MET A 439 1.97 -24.93 32.51
C MET A 439 3.20 -24.08 32.23
N SER A 440 3.53 -23.23 33.19
CA SER A 440 4.76 -22.44 33.20
C SER A 440 5.56 -22.72 34.46
N HIS A 441 6.84 -22.35 34.43
CA HIS A 441 7.76 -22.49 35.56
C HIS A 441 8.49 -21.17 35.81
N VAL A 442 8.82 -20.90 37.07
CA VAL A 442 9.62 -19.75 37.49
C VAL A 442 10.62 -20.14 38.56
N GLN A 443 11.81 -19.55 38.52
CA GLN A 443 12.83 -19.75 39.55
C GLN A 443 12.57 -18.84 40.75
N VAL A 444 12.61 -19.43 41.95
CA VAL A 444 12.49 -18.70 43.21
C VAL A 444 13.71 -19.00 44.07
N THR A 445 14.47 -17.97 44.38
CA THR A 445 15.62 -18.04 45.30
C THR A 445 15.17 -17.55 46.67
N ILE A 446 15.36 -18.38 47.68
CA ILE A 446 15.02 -18.09 49.07
C ILE A 446 16.32 -17.93 49.83
N GLN A 447 16.64 -16.70 50.21
CA GLN A 447 17.77 -16.36 51.05
C GLN A 447 17.42 -16.62 52.52
N VAL A 448 18.26 -17.40 53.18
CA VAL A 448 18.11 -17.66 54.62
C VAL A 448 18.85 -16.55 55.38
N LEU A 449 18.10 -15.78 56.15
CA LEU A 449 18.62 -14.72 57.00
C LEU A 449 19.09 -15.28 58.35
N ASP A 450 20.22 -14.74 58.79
CA ASP A 450 20.93 -15.14 60.02
C ASP A 450 20.17 -14.79 61.29
N ILE A 451 20.09 -15.73 62.22
CA ILE A 451 19.76 -15.54 63.63
C ILE A 451 20.96 -15.99 64.43
N ASN A 452 21.36 -15.20 65.43
CA ASN A 452 22.42 -15.54 66.37
C ASN A 452 22.04 -16.75 67.26
N ASP A 453 22.19 -17.97 66.74
CA ASP A 453 21.83 -19.21 67.42
C ASP A 453 23.02 -20.15 67.65
N ASN A 454 24.18 -19.86 67.09
CA ASN A 454 25.42 -20.54 67.44
C ASN A 454 26.09 -19.85 68.63
N ILE A 455 26.94 -20.61 69.31
CA ILE A 455 27.71 -20.11 70.45
C ILE A 455 29.18 -20.02 70.01
N PRO A 456 29.92 -18.94 70.33
CA PRO A 456 31.31 -18.79 69.92
C PRO A 456 32.20 -19.93 70.44
N SER A 457 32.80 -20.72 69.56
CA SER A 457 33.77 -21.76 69.89
C SER A 457 35.19 -21.21 70.06
N VAL A 458 36.01 -21.86 70.89
CA VAL A 458 37.39 -21.45 71.14
C VAL A 458 38.39 -22.56 70.82
N ALA A 459 39.48 -22.18 70.15
CA ALA A 459 40.64 -23.04 69.90
C ALA A 459 41.84 -22.57 70.74
N GLY A 460 42.53 -23.52 71.39
CA GLY A 460 43.78 -23.30 72.13
C GLY A 460 43.67 -23.15 73.65
N GLY A 461 42.47 -23.28 74.22
CA GLY A 461 42.17 -23.02 75.64
C GLY A 461 42.42 -24.18 76.62
N ASN A 462 42.18 -25.43 76.24
CA ASN A 462 42.07 -26.54 77.21
C ASN A 462 43.42 -27.18 77.63
N SER A 463 44.53 -26.44 77.56
CA SER A 463 45.86 -26.99 77.84
C SER A 463 46.44 -26.35 79.09
N ALA A 464 46.98 -27.16 80.01
CA ALA A 464 47.72 -26.67 81.16
C ALA A 464 48.95 -25.89 80.67
N ILE A 465 49.02 -24.61 81.01
CA ILE A 465 50.10 -23.73 80.56
C ILE A 465 51.22 -23.80 81.59
N ILE A 466 52.41 -24.16 81.14
CA ILE A 466 53.62 -24.16 81.96
C ILE A 466 54.36 -22.86 81.70
N ALA A 467 54.39 -21.97 82.69
CA ALA A 467 55.20 -20.76 82.65
C ALA A 467 56.53 -21.01 83.39
N CYS A 468 57.67 -20.72 82.73
CA CYS A 468 58.98 -20.81 83.36
C CYS A 468 59.22 -19.60 84.29
N ASP A 469 60.00 -19.80 85.34
CA ASP A 469 60.38 -18.77 86.32
C ASP A 469 61.13 -17.56 85.73
N ASN A 470 61.69 -17.69 84.53
CA ASN A 470 62.43 -16.64 83.81
C ASN A 470 61.60 -15.86 82.76
N THR A 471 60.28 -16.03 82.73
CA THR A 471 59.38 -15.37 81.77
C THR A 471 59.43 -13.84 81.93
N LYS A 472 59.63 -13.10 80.82
CA LYS A 472 59.77 -11.64 80.86
C LYS A 472 58.40 -10.95 80.93
N ILE A 473 58.34 -9.79 81.59
CA ILE A 473 57.16 -8.93 81.59
C ILE A 473 56.81 -8.56 80.15
N GLY A 474 55.57 -8.85 79.73
CA GLY A 474 55.12 -8.61 78.36
C GLY A 474 55.45 -9.73 77.37
N GLN A 475 55.86 -10.91 77.82
CA GLN A 475 55.99 -12.10 76.97
C GLN A 475 54.65 -12.82 76.82
N VAL A 476 54.30 -13.19 75.58
CA VAL A 476 53.07 -13.94 75.27
C VAL A 476 53.18 -15.38 75.77
N ILE A 477 52.30 -15.78 76.68
CA ILE A 477 52.29 -17.14 77.26
C ILE A 477 51.22 -18.05 76.65
N GLN A 478 50.16 -17.49 76.08
CA GLN A 478 49.12 -18.24 75.35
C GLN A 478 48.41 -17.32 74.35
N THR A 479 47.94 -17.93 73.25
CA THR A 479 47.14 -17.30 72.21
C THR A 479 45.84 -18.08 72.07
N ILE A 480 44.70 -17.40 72.23
CA ILE A 480 43.37 -18.02 72.13
C ILE A 480 42.63 -17.41 70.94
N ARG A 481 41.96 -18.22 70.13
CA ARG A 481 41.16 -17.77 68.99
C ARG A 481 39.70 -18.17 69.17
N ALA A 482 38.79 -17.21 68.98
CA ALA A 482 37.35 -17.46 68.94
C ALA A 482 36.86 -17.58 67.49
N ALA A 483 35.85 -18.42 67.27
CA ALA A 483 35.14 -18.57 65.99
C ALA A 483 33.66 -18.84 66.26
N ASP A 484 32.80 -18.13 65.54
CA ASP A 484 31.35 -18.31 65.57
C ASP A 484 30.88 -18.74 64.17
N ARG A 485 29.83 -19.57 64.11
CA ARG A 485 29.27 -20.06 62.84
C ARG A 485 28.26 -19.08 62.23
N ASP A 486 27.64 -18.24 63.06
CA ASP A 486 26.70 -17.20 62.62
C ASP A 486 27.38 -16.13 61.74
N ASN A 487 26.63 -15.53 60.82
CA ASN A 487 27.13 -14.53 59.87
C ASN A 487 27.00 -13.09 60.39
N PHE A 488 28.04 -12.64 61.09
CA PHE A 488 28.12 -11.28 61.58
C PHE A 488 28.88 -10.35 60.63
N ALA A 489 28.22 -9.28 60.20
CA ALA A 489 28.75 -8.25 59.30
C ALA A 489 30.01 -7.50 59.80
N ASN A 490 30.54 -7.78 61.01
CA ASN A 490 31.77 -7.19 61.54
C ASN A 490 32.55 -8.07 62.54
N GLY A 491 32.12 -9.31 62.81
CA GLY A 491 32.87 -10.36 63.53
C GLY A 491 33.80 -9.97 64.69
N LYS A 492 33.48 -8.96 65.50
CA LYS A 492 34.35 -8.54 66.62
C LYS A 492 34.03 -9.36 67.86
N PHE A 493 34.99 -10.20 68.23
CA PHE A 493 35.01 -10.85 69.54
C PHE A 493 35.60 -9.90 70.57
N SER A 494 35.14 -9.98 71.82
CA SER A 494 35.74 -9.24 72.93
C SER A 494 36.15 -10.19 74.04
N PHE A 495 37.39 -10.08 74.50
CA PHE A 495 37.95 -10.91 75.58
C PHE A 495 38.22 -10.05 76.82
N ARG A 496 37.75 -10.47 78.00
CA ARG A 496 37.91 -9.69 79.23
C ARG A 496 38.13 -10.60 80.44
N ILE A 497 39.00 -10.14 81.37
CA ILE A 497 39.17 -10.77 82.69
C ILE A 497 38.09 -10.21 83.62
N PRO A 498 37.41 -11.03 84.44
CA PRO A 498 36.43 -10.57 85.42
C PRO A 498 37.00 -9.51 86.38
N PRO A 499 36.24 -8.47 86.76
CA PRO A 499 36.71 -7.40 87.66
C PRO A 499 37.16 -7.90 89.03
N GLU A 500 36.55 -8.98 89.52
CA GLU A 500 36.82 -9.57 90.85
C GLU A 500 38.19 -10.26 90.93
N GLN A 501 38.79 -10.62 89.79
CA GLN A 501 40.13 -11.22 89.69
C GLN A 501 41.23 -10.20 89.32
N GLN A 502 40.89 -8.91 89.16
CA GLN A 502 41.88 -7.85 88.94
C GLN A 502 42.72 -7.52 90.19
N VAL A 503 42.44 -8.17 91.32
CA VAL A 503 43.06 -7.90 92.63
C VAL A 503 44.50 -8.47 92.73
N ASN A 504 44.90 -9.38 91.83
CA ASN A 504 46.28 -9.82 91.62
C ASN A 504 46.67 -9.60 90.14
N PRO A 505 47.38 -8.52 89.76
CA PRO A 505 47.56 -8.11 88.37
C PRO A 505 48.72 -8.85 87.66
N ASN A 506 48.82 -10.16 87.86
CA ASN A 506 49.90 -10.96 87.27
C ASN A 506 49.66 -11.29 85.78
N PHE A 507 48.45 -11.06 85.24
CA PHE A 507 48.14 -11.32 83.84
C PHE A 507 47.37 -10.16 83.18
N THR A 508 47.70 -9.86 81.92
CA THR A 508 46.96 -8.89 81.10
C THR A 508 46.54 -9.50 79.77
N ILE A 509 45.32 -9.21 79.31
CA ILE A 509 44.82 -9.57 77.98
C ILE A 509 45.11 -8.44 77.00
N ARG A 510 45.74 -8.77 75.86
CA ARG A 510 45.68 -7.93 74.65
C ARG A 510 44.66 -8.53 73.69
N ASP A 511 43.59 -7.79 73.44
CA ASP A 511 42.52 -8.14 72.51
C ASP A 511 42.73 -7.37 71.19
N ASN A 512 42.78 -8.08 70.07
CA ASN A 512 42.83 -7.50 68.73
C ASN A 512 41.56 -7.77 67.91
N GLY A 513 40.47 -8.19 68.54
CA GLY A 513 39.17 -8.45 67.92
C GLY A 513 38.95 -9.89 67.42
N ALA A 514 39.95 -10.77 67.54
CA ALA A 514 39.87 -12.20 67.20
C ALA A 514 40.80 -13.10 68.03
N ILE A 515 41.83 -12.53 68.65
CA ILE A 515 42.87 -13.23 69.40
C ILE A 515 43.10 -12.53 70.74
N ALA A 516 43.07 -13.31 71.83
CA ALA A 516 43.54 -12.87 73.14
C ALA A 516 44.97 -13.35 73.39
N VAL A 517 45.83 -12.44 73.85
CA VAL A 517 47.23 -12.68 74.19
C VAL A 517 47.47 -12.41 75.68
N PHE A 518 47.97 -13.41 76.42
CA PHE A 518 48.26 -13.31 77.86
C PHE A 518 49.72 -12.94 78.11
N LEU A 519 49.97 -12.03 79.05
CA LEU A 519 51.31 -11.54 79.42
C LEU A 519 51.49 -11.70 80.93
N SER A 520 52.58 -12.33 81.39
CA SER A 520 52.83 -12.64 82.82
C SER A 520 53.54 -11.51 83.60
N CYS A 521 53.34 -11.45 84.91
CA CYS A 521 54.17 -10.74 85.91
C CYS A 521 54.39 -11.61 87.17
N LEU A 522 55.56 -11.45 87.81
CA LEU A 522 56.10 -12.26 88.90
C LEU A 522 55.57 -11.84 90.28
N THR A 523 54.87 -12.72 90.98
CA THR A 523 55.07 -13.04 92.41
C THR A 523 54.32 -14.35 92.74
N LEU A 524 54.96 -15.25 93.50
CA LEU A 524 54.50 -16.60 93.83
C LEU A 524 53.04 -16.65 94.35
N CYS A 525 52.11 -17.03 93.48
CA CYS A 525 50.76 -17.48 93.83
C CYS A 525 50.31 -18.55 92.82
N PHE A 526 49.74 -19.65 93.33
CA PHE A 526 49.05 -20.66 92.53
C PHE A 526 47.61 -20.17 92.33
N ASP A 527 47.29 -19.71 91.13
CA ASP A 527 45.95 -19.21 90.80
C ASP A 527 45.42 -19.93 89.55
N GLU A 528 44.20 -20.45 89.65
CA GLU A 528 43.41 -21.00 88.55
C GLU A 528 42.44 -19.90 88.07
N PHE A 529 42.33 -19.67 86.76
CA PHE A 529 41.51 -18.58 86.22
C PHE A 529 40.46 -19.11 85.25
N THR A 530 39.19 -18.75 85.48
CA THR A 530 38.11 -18.93 84.52
C THR A 530 37.93 -17.64 83.72
N ILE A 531 38.03 -17.73 82.39
CA ILE A 531 37.79 -16.62 81.47
C ILE A 531 36.49 -16.87 80.75
N SER A 532 35.54 -15.95 80.91
CA SER A 532 34.33 -15.92 80.10
C SER A 532 34.48 -14.96 78.93
N TRP A 533 33.92 -15.32 77.78
CA TRP A 533 33.75 -14.42 76.65
C TRP A 533 32.31 -14.43 76.18
N GLY A 534 31.93 -13.29 75.67
CA GLY A 534 30.57 -12.98 75.27
C GLY A 534 30.58 -11.76 74.37
N ARG A 535 29.49 -11.56 73.65
CA ARG A 535 29.30 -10.39 72.79
C ARG A 535 28.46 -9.33 73.50
N THR A 536 28.73 -8.04 73.28
CA THR A 536 27.86 -6.91 73.67
C THR A 536 27.06 -6.39 72.46
N PRO A 537 25.85 -5.81 72.68
CA PRO A 537 24.57 -6.51 72.64
C PRO A 537 23.90 -6.51 71.24
N THR A 538 23.39 -7.68 70.86
CA THR A 538 22.01 -7.85 70.36
C THR A 538 21.42 -9.01 71.16
N PRO A 539 20.37 -8.82 71.99
CA PRO A 539 19.87 -9.88 72.85
C PRO A 539 19.29 -11.06 72.05
N PRO A 540 19.48 -12.31 72.51
CA PRO A 540 20.31 -12.72 73.64
C PRO A 540 21.77 -12.94 73.19
N ALA A 541 22.72 -12.33 73.89
CA ALA A 541 24.14 -12.66 73.72
C ALA A 541 24.41 -14.06 74.32
N LYS A 542 24.99 -14.97 73.54
CA LYS A 542 25.42 -16.29 74.01
C LYS A 542 26.90 -16.20 74.43
N ASN A 543 27.21 -16.66 75.64
CA ASN A 543 28.55 -16.57 76.24
C ASN A 543 29.10 -17.97 76.51
N ILE A 544 30.42 -18.13 76.57
CA ILE A 544 31.10 -19.35 77.03
C ILE A 544 32.15 -18.99 78.08
N ASP A 545 32.30 -19.87 79.07
CA ASP A 545 33.35 -19.83 80.07
C ASP A 545 34.44 -20.88 79.75
N LEU A 546 35.72 -20.51 79.90
CA LEU A 546 36.89 -21.37 79.71
C LEU A 546 37.76 -21.31 80.95
N ASP A 547 38.01 -22.46 81.53
CA ASP A 547 38.97 -22.60 82.62
C ASP A 547 40.39 -22.74 82.06
N LEU A 548 41.28 -21.84 82.48
CA LEU A 548 42.71 -21.89 82.21
C LEU A 548 43.46 -22.14 83.52
N THR A 549 44.06 -23.32 83.63
CA THR A 549 44.93 -23.66 84.74
C THR A 549 46.38 -23.35 84.38
N PHE A 550 47.02 -22.46 85.15
CA PHE A 550 48.44 -22.13 85.00
C PHE A 550 49.24 -22.88 86.07
N SER A 551 50.30 -23.56 85.65
CA SER A 551 51.26 -24.17 86.56
C SER A 551 52.63 -23.52 86.38
N ILE A 552 53.18 -22.99 87.47
CA ILE A 552 54.54 -22.46 87.47
C ILE A 552 55.44 -23.61 87.89
N ASN A 553 56.36 -24.00 87.02
CA ASN A 553 57.36 -24.99 87.38
C ASN A 553 58.59 -24.27 87.94
N PRO A 554 58.84 -24.31 89.27
CA PRO A 554 60.07 -23.75 89.81
C PRO A 554 61.24 -24.60 89.30
N GLY A 555 62.18 -24.01 88.56
CA GLY A 555 63.28 -24.72 87.92
C GLY A 555 64.34 -25.26 88.89
N TYR A 556 63.96 -25.94 89.97
CA TYR A 556 64.86 -26.52 90.97
C TYR A 556 64.56 -28.02 91.20
N GLY A 557 65.63 -28.81 91.31
CA GLY A 557 65.64 -30.28 91.33
C GLY A 557 64.86 -30.94 92.47
N PRO A 558 64.78 -32.29 92.46
CA PRO A 558 63.74 -33.06 93.15
C PRO A 558 64.07 -33.21 94.64
N ASP A 559 63.89 -32.18 95.45
CA ASP A 559 63.94 -32.30 96.92
C ASP A 559 63.36 -31.05 97.61
N TYR A 560 62.10 -30.68 97.35
CA TYR A 560 61.35 -29.80 98.26
C TYR A 560 59.85 -30.13 98.27
N ILE A 561 59.38 -30.55 99.44
CA ILE A 561 58.00 -30.91 99.74
C ILE A 561 57.28 -29.65 100.23
N PHE A 562 56.25 -29.18 99.51
CA PHE A 562 55.23 -28.29 100.08
C PHE A 562 53.98 -29.10 100.43
N GLY A 563 53.45 -28.86 101.63
CA GLY A 563 52.30 -29.53 102.21
C GLY A 563 50.96 -29.05 101.65
N ASN A 564 49.96 -29.93 101.85
CA ASN A 564 48.53 -29.79 101.58
C ASN A 564 47.95 -28.39 101.85
N THR A 565 47.29 -27.82 100.85
CA THR A 565 45.90 -27.30 100.88
C THR A 565 45.60 -26.67 99.53
N SER A 566 44.67 -27.23 98.76
CA SER A 566 44.09 -26.58 97.57
C SER A 566 42.88 -25.78 98.02
N PRO A 567 42.92 -24.44 98.10
CA PRO A 567 41.70 -23.66 98.20
C PRO A 567 41.04 -23.62 96.82
N THR A 568 39.84 -24.18 96.74
CA THR A 568 38.93 -24.06 95.59
C THR A 568 38.20 -22.72 95.68
N LEU A 569 38.34 -21.86 94.68
CA LEU A 569 37.48 -20.68 94.53
C LEU A 569 36.67 -20.84 93.24
N LEU A 570 35.35 -20.74 93.37
CA LEU A 570 34.36 -21.02 92.35
C LEU A 570 33.65 -19.70 92.03
N VAL A 571 33.78 -19.19 90.80
CA VAL A 571 33.18 -17.90 90.42
C VAL A 571 32.55 -17.98 89.04
N THR A 572 31.30 -17.53 88.97
CA THR A 572 30.40 -17.53 87.80
C THR A 572 30.34 -16.12 87.19
N VAL A 573 30.34 -15.98 85.85
CA VAL A 573 30.43 -14.67 85.18
C VAL A 573 29.14 -14.28 84.42
N TYR A 574 28.81 -12.98 84.44
CA TYR A 574 27.82 -12.31 83.58
C TYR A 574 28.41 -11.03 82.95
N PHE A 575 27.87 -10.58 81.81
CA PHE A 575 28.26 -9.34 81.11
C PHE A 575 27.10 -8.35 80.90
N SER A 576 27.41 -7.05 81.01
CA SER A 576 26.57 -5.90 80.62
C SER A 576 27.36 -4.92 79.72
N SER A 577 26.66 -4.22 78.81
CA SER A 577 27.22 -3.34 77.77
C SER A 577 27.47 -1.90 78.23
N ILE A 578 28.48 -1.23 77.65
CA ILE A 578 28.47 0.23 77.46
C ILE A 578 28.40 0.48 75.95
N VAL A 579 27.41 1.28 75.57
CA VAL A 579 27.06 1.75 74.23
C VAL A 579 27.97 2.91 73.82
N ASP A 580 28.32 2.98 72.53
CA ASP A 580 28.09 4.16 71.71
C ASP A 580 27.52 3.72 70.35
#